data_AF-A0A1J0EQJ5-F1
#
_entry.id   AF-A0A1J0EQJ5-F1
#
_cell.length_a   1.000
_cell.length_b   1.000
_cell.length_c   1.000
_cell.angle_alpha   90.00
_cell.angle_beta   90.00
_cell.angle_gamma   90.00
#
_symmetry.space_group_name_H-M   'P 1'
#
loop_
_entity.id
_entity.type
_entity.pdbx_description
1 polymer ?
#
loop_
_entity_poly.entity_id
_entity_poly.type
_entity_poly.pdbx_seq_one_letter_code
_entity_poly.pdbx_strand_id
1 'polypeptide(L)'
;MKAPWNFARFLPLAGRLLSRGRLPALLFAVARKGASQGDRLGKLKDDLRLLQALCLAYWRGEYRDISRKSMLTVVAGLMYFLSPLDAIPDFIPVFGMLDDIAVLAWVMKTLDDELSAFRAWRDRQQPEKLAIIERLPDTPEQLQLQGPKKN
;
A
#
# COMPACT_ATOMS: atom_id res chain seq x y z
N MET A 1 6.49 -17.85 -5.06
CA MET A 1 6.13 -17.45 -6.44
C MET A 1 7.10 -16.40 -6.92
N LYS A 2 7.48 -16.39 -8.21
CA LYS A 2 8.39 -15.36 -8.74
C LYS A 2 7.66 -14.01 -8.81
N ALA A 3 8.38 -12.93 -8.52
CA ALA A 3 7.84 -11.59 -8.68
C ALA A 3 7.50 -11.30 -10.14
N PRO A 4 6.45 -10.51 -10.43
CA PRO A 4 6.18 -10.02 -11.78
C PRO A 4 7.42 -9.30 -12.33
N TRP A 5 7.75 -9.53 -13.60
CA TRP A 5 9.02 -9.05 -14.19
C TRP A 5 9.17 -7.52 -14.11
N ASN A 6 8.05 -6.80 -14.19
CA ASN A 6 8.01 -5.34 -14.08
C ASN A 6 8.09 -4.85 -12.62
N PHE A 7 7.86 -5.68 -11.60
CA PHE A 7 7.81 -5.26 -10.19
C PHE A 7 9.17 -4.78 -9.67
N ALA A 8 10.26 -5.43 -10.07
CA ALA A 8 11.60 -5.14 -9.56
C ALA A 8 12.03 -3.69 -9.82
N ARG A 9 11.51 -3.03 -10.87
CA ARG A 9 11.80 -1.61 -11.17
C ARG A 9 11.28 -0.64 -10.11
N PHE A 10 10.26 -1.05 -9.34
CA PHE A 10 9.63 -0.21 -8.32
C PHE A 10 10.31 -0.29 -6.96
N LEU A 11 11.09 -1.33 -6.67
CA LEU A 11 11.84 -1.46 -5.41
C LEU A 11 12.78 -0.26 -5.11
N PRO A 12 13.64 0.20 -6.03
CA PRO A 12 14.50 1.36 -5.76
C PRO A 12 13.70 2.69 -5.65
N LEU A 13 12.55 2.79 -6.30
CA LEU A 13 11.65 3.95 -6.19
C LEU A 13 10.95 3.96 -4.82
N ALA A 14 10.46 2.80 -4.37
CA ALA A 14 9.86 2.61 -3.07
C ALA A 14 10.83 2.97 -1.94
N GLY A 15 12.09 2.56 -2.05
CA GLY A 15 13.13 2.88 -1.08
C GLY A 15 13.36 4.39 -0.97
N ARG A 16 13.44 5.10 -2.10
CA ARG A 16 13.55 6.56 -2.15
C ARG A 16 12.32 7.28 -1.63
N LEU A 17 11.13 6.72 -1.84
CA LEU A 17 9.87 7.29 -1.38
C LEU A 17 9.77 7.22 0.15
N LEU A 18 10.11 6.06 0.72
CA LEU A 18 10.19 5.85 2.16
C LEU A 18 11.23 6.77 2.81
N SER A 19 12.44 6.85 2.23
CA SER A 19 13.51 7.69 2.79
C SER A 19 13.18 9.20 2.73
N ARG A 20 12.38 9.63 1.76
CA ARG A 20 11.93 11.02 1.61
C ARG A 20 10.67 11.36 2.43
N GLY A 21 10.13 10.42 3.20
CA GLY A 21 8.90 10.63 3.97
C GLY A 21 7.65 10.85 3.11
N ARG A 22 7.68 10.46 1.84
CA ARG A 22 6.59 10.69 0.86
C ARG A 22 5.50 9.60 0.86
N LEU A 23 5.50 8.74 1.87
CA LEU A 23 4.49 7.70 2.05
C LEU A 23 3.05 8.26 2.13
N PRO A 24 2.78 9.40 2.80
CA PRO A 24 1.46 10.05 2.75
C PRO A 24 0.96 10.25 1.32
N ALA A 25 1.75 10.90 0.46
CA ALA A 25 1.35 11.19 -0.92
C ALA A 25 1.00 9.91 -1.72
N LEU A 26 1.76 8.82 -1.51
CA LEU A 26 1.46 7.52 -2.10
C LEU A 26 0.09 7.00 -1.65
N LEU A 27 -0.19 7.02 -0.34
CA LEU A 27 -1.44 6.52 0.22
C LEU A 27 -2.66 7.30 -0.30
N PHE A 28 -2.56 8.62 -0.38
CA PHE A 28 -3.60 9.46 -0.96
C PHE A 28 -3.89 9.13 -2.42
N ALA A 29 -2.84 8.95 -3.22
CA ALA A 29 -3.01 8.59 -4.61
C ALA A 29 -3.62 7.19 -4.75
N VAL A 30 -3.21 6.21 -3.91
CA VAL A 30 -3.78 4.84 -3.90
C VAL A 30 -5.26 4.88 -3.53
N ALA A 31 -5.62 5.61 -2.47
CA ALA A 31 -7.00 5.77 -2.04
C ALA A 31 -7.88 6.36 -3.16
N ARG A 32 -7.39 7.41 -3.83
CA ARG A 32 -8.08 8.05 -4.97
C ARG A 32 -8.26 7.11 -6.16
N LYS A 33 -7.22 6.35 -6.55
CA LYS A 33 -7.32 5.38 -7.65
C LYS A 33 -8.26 4.23 -7.28
N GLY A 34 -8.16 3.68 -6.07
CA GLY A 34 -9.03 2.61 -5.58
C GLY A 34 -10.50 3.02 -5.54
N ALA A 35 -10.82 4.26 -5.13
CA ALA A 35 -12.17 4.78 -5.14
C ALA A 35 -12.76 4.88 -6.56
N SER A 36 -11.95 5.25 -7.56
CA SER A 36 -12.39 5.38 -8.96
C SER A 36 -12.73 4.05 -9.64
N GLN A 37 -12.24 2.92 -9.11
CA GLN A 37 -12.51 1.58 -9.66
C GLN A 37 -13.65 0.84 -8.93
N GLY A 38 -14.25 1.47 -7.90
CA GLY A 38 -15.59 1.22 -7.37
C GLY A 38 -15.96 -0.24 -7.05
N ASP A 39 -16.77 -0.82 -7.93
CA ASP A 39 -17.43 -2.14 -7.76
C ASP A 39 -16.71 -3.31 -8.45
N ARG A 40 -15.76 -3.05 -9.37
CA ARG A 40 -15.08 -4.12 -10.13
C ARG A 40 -13.97 -4.83 -9.35
N LEU A 41 -13.69 -4.36 -8.13
CA LEU A 41 -12.50 -4.68 -7.36
C LEU A 41 -12.77 -5.33 -5.99
N GLY A 42 -13.92 -5.98 -5.77
CA GLY A 42 -14.36 -6.50 -4.46
C GLY A 42 -13.24 -6.92 -3.48
N LYS A 43 -12.59 -8.06 -3.71
CA LYS A 43 -11.49 -8.57 -2.86
C LYS A 43 -10.23 -7.68 -2.91
N LEU A 44 -9.92 -7.10 -4.07
CA LEU A 44 -8.76 -6.22 -4.24
C LEU A 44 -8.85 -4.97 -3.36
N LYS A 45 -10.07 -4.46 -3.16
CA LYS A 45 -10.35 -3.30 -2.32
C LYS A 45 -9.99 -3.58 -0.87
N ASP A 46 -10.29 -4.77 -0.37
CA ASP A 46 -9.95 -5.17 0.99
C ASP A 46 -8.45 -5.38 1.16
N ASP A 47 -7.79 -5.99 0.17
CA ASP A 47 -6.33 -6.12 0.13
C ASP A 47 -5.66 -4.73 0.12
N LEU A 48 -6.12 -3.82 -0.74
CA LEU A 48 -5.62 -2.43 -0.78
C LEU A 48 -5.85 -1.68 0.53
N ARG A 49 -7.00 -1.87 1.18
CA ARG A 49 -7.28 -1.27 2.50
C ARG A 49 -6.32 -1.79 3.56
N LEU A 50 -6.06 -3.10 3.58
CA LEU A 50 -5.11 -3.71 4.50
C LEU A 50 -3.70 -3.16 4.31
N LEU A 51 -3.22 -3.08 3.06
CA LEU A 51 -1.89 -2.54 2.75
C LEU A 51 -1.77 -1.04 3.09
N GLN A 52 -2.84 -0.27 2.88
CA GLN A 52 -2.90 1.14 3.27
C GLN A 52 -2.87 1.30 4.80
N ALA A 53 -3.66 0.51 5.53
CA ALA A 53 -3.68 0.51 6.99
C ALA A 53 -2.30 0.17 7.57
N LEU A 54 -1.62 -0.84 7.00
CA LEU A 54 -0.26 -1.21 7.37
C LEU A 54 0.71 -0.03 7.18
N CYS A 55 0.64 0.63 6.02
CA CYS A 55 1.50 1.77 5.74
C CYS A 55 1.23 2.95 6.67
N LEU A 56 -0.03 3.25 7.00
CA LEU A 56 -0.41 4.29 7.95
C LEU A 56 0.10 3.96 9.36
N ALA A 57 -0.14 2.75 9.86
CA ALA A 57 0.33 2.31 11.16
C ALA A 57 1.87 2.35 11.25
N TYR A 58 2.56 1.92 10.19
CA TYR A 58 4.02 1.99 10.09
C TYR A 58 4.54 3.42 10.12
N TRP A 59 3.93 4.29 9.31
CA TRP A 59 4.29 5.70 9.22
C TRP A 59 4.12 6.40 10.56
N ARG A 60 2.98 6.17 11.23
CA ARG A 60 2.64 6.77 12.53
C ARG A 60 3.50 6.22 13.67
N GLY A 61 4.20 5.11 13.43
CA GLY A 61 5.03 4.44 14.43
C GLY A 61 4.25 3.51 15.36
N GLU A 62 2.96 3.29 15.11
CA GLU A 62 2.09 2.41 15.90
C GLU A 62 2.37 0.92 15.66
N TYR A 63 2.88 0.58 14.47
CA TYR A 63 3.27 -0.78 14.09
C TYR A 63 4.65 -0.80 13.46
N ARG A 64 5.60 -1.54 14.04
CA ARG A 64 6.97 -1.69 13.52
C ARG A 64 7.43 -3.15 13.40
N ASP A 65 6.53 -4.10 13.68
CA ASP A 65 6.80 -5.53 13.60
C ASP A 65 6.63 -6.04 12.15
N ILE A 66 7.43 -5.47 11.26
CA ILE A 66 7.46 -5.75 9.83
C ILE A 66 8.89 -5.61 9.35
N SER A 67 9.36 -6.57 8.54
CA SER A 67 10.71 -6.47 8.00
C SER A 67 10.82 -5.31 7.01
N ARG A 68 12.00 -4.68 6.95
CA ARG A 68 12.25 -3.58 5.99
C ARG A 68 12.01 -4.00 4.53
N LYS A 69 12.31 -5.27 4.21
CA LYS A 69 12.09 -5.84 2.89
C LYS A 69 10.60 -5.95 2.58
N SER A 70 9.80 -6.43 3.53
CA SER A 70 8.35 -6.54 3.37
C SER A 70 7.69 -5.18 3.24
N MET A 71 8.07 -4.20 4.06
CA MET A 71 7.59 -2.83 3.91
C MET A 71 7.93 -2.25 2.53
N LEU A 72 9.16 -2.49 2.04
CA LEU A 72 9.58 -2.07 0.70
C LEU A 72 8.72 -2.72 -0.40
N THR A 73 8.42 -4.02 -0.26
CA THR A 73 7.58 -4.79 -1.18
C THR A 73 6.15 -4.25 -1.20
N VAL A 74 5.57 -3.91 -0.03
CA VAL A 74 4.24 -3.28 0.06
C VAL A 74 4.22 -1.95 -0.68
N VAL A 75 5.18 -1.07 -0.38
CA VAL A 75 5.26 0.25 -1.02
C VAL A 75 5.45 0.11 -2.53
N ALA A 76 6.31 -0.80 -2.99
CA ALA A 76 6.49 -1.07 -4.40
C ALA A 76 5.21 -1.59 -5.08
N GLY A 77 4.44 -2.46 -4.41
CA GLY A 77 3.15 -2.94 -4.90
C GLY A 77 2.11 -1.83 -5.01
N LEU A 78 2.04 -0.94 -4.02
CA LEU A 78 1.17 0.23 -4.05
C LEU A 78 1.59 1.23 -5.14
N MET A 79 2.89 1.43 -5.36
CA MET A 79 3.41 2.25 -6.45
C MET A 79 3.11 1.65 -7.83
N TYR A 80 3.22 0.33 -7.96
CA TYR A 80 2.83 -0.39 -9.18
C TYR A 80 1.37 -0.12 -9.51
N PHE A 81 0.51 -0.34 -8.50
CA PHE A 81 -0.92 -0.07 -8.62
C PHE A 81 -1.20 1.38 -9.00
N LEU A 82 -0.33 2.35 -8.72
CA LEU A 82 -0.51 3.75 -9.14
C LEU A 82 0.04 4.10 -10.51
N SER A 83 0.84 3.24 -11.13
CA SER A 83 1.36 3.52 -12.46
C SER A 83 0.16 3.76 -13.40
N PRO A 84 0.04 4.95 -14.02
CA PRO A 84 -1.11 5.28 -14.86
C PRO A 84 -1.16 4.43 -16.14
N LEU A 85 -0.07 3.73 -16.44
CA LEU A 85 0.16 2.93 -17.62
C LEU A 85 1.17 1.85 -17.18
N ASP A 86 0.87 0.57 -17.34
CA ASP A 86 1.97 -0.31 -17.73
C ASP A 86 2.29 0.15 -19.17
N ALA A 87 3.48 0.70 -19.36
CA ALA A 87 3.91 1.45 -20.54
C ALA A 87 4.10 0.53 -21.76
N ILE A 88 3.01 -0.10 -22.22
CA ILE A 88 2.89 -0.78 -23.50
C ILE A 88 1.95 0.07 -24.35
N PRO A 89 2.45 0.86 -25.31
CA PRO A 89 1.59 1.31 -26.41
C PRO A 89 1.37 0.09 -27.31
N ASP A 90 0.27 -0.65 -27.15
CA ASP A 90 -0.33 -1.43 -28.24
C ASP A 90 -1.72 -1.98 -27.86
N PHE A 91 -2.75 -1.35 -28.43
CA PHE A 91 -3.95 -1.96 -29.03
C PHE A 91 -4.82 -3.00 -28.27
N ILE A 92 -4.71 -3.23 -26.95
CA ILE A 92 -5.64 -4.16 -26.25
C ILE A 92 -6.36 -3.51 -25.05
N PRO A 93 -7.61 -3.02 -25.21
CA PRO A 93 -8.34 -2.25 -24.19
C PRO A 93 -8.84 -3.03 -22.95
N VAL A 94 -8.42 -4.29 -22.73
CA VAL A 94 -8.98 -5.18 -21.69
C VAL A 94 -7.95 -5.73 -20.69
N PHE A 95 -6.65 -5.70 -20.98
CA PHE A 95 -5.64 -6.43 -20.18
C PHE A 95 -5.03 -5.68 -18.98
N GLY A 96 -5.12 -4.35 -18.93
CA GLY A 96 -4.42 -3.54 -17.93
C GLY A 96 -4.83 -3.79 -16.46
N MET A 97 -6.05 -4.28 -16.19
CA MET A 97 -6.50 -4.57 -14.82
C MET A 97 -5.96 -5.90 -14.26
N LEU A 98 -5.67 -6.88 -15.13
CA LEU A 98 -5.30 -8.23 -14.69
C LEU A 98 -3.91 -8.28 -14.05
N ASP A 99 -2.99 -7.47 -14.56
CA ASP A 99 -1.61 -7.45 -14.08
C ASP A 99 -1.48 -6.74 -12.70
N ASP A 100 -2.21 -5.64 -12.49
CA ASP A 100 -2.33 -5.00 -11.17
C ASP A 100 -2.87 -5.96 -10.09
N ILE A 101 -3.88 -6.77 -10.45
CA ILE A 101 -4.43 -7.81 -9.57
C ILE A 101 -3.38 -8.88 -9.28
N ALA A 102 -2.62 -9.32 -10.29
CA ALA A 102 -1.59 -10.33 -10.12
C ALA A 102 -0.45 -9.84 -9.21
N VAL A 103 -0.04 -8.58 -9.33
CA VAL A 103 0.97 -7.96 -8.46
C VAL A 103 0.46 -7.90 -7.03
N LEU A 104 -0.76 -7.42 -6.80
CA LEU A 104 -1.34 -7.34 -5.46
C LEU A 104 -1.51 -8.73 -4.86
N ALA A 105 -2.05 -9.70 -5.60
CA ALA A 105 -2.14 -11.09 -5.14
C ALA A 105 -0.77 -11.69 -4.81
N TRP A 106 0.26 -11.37 -5.61
CA TRP A 106 1.63 -11.78 -5.33
C TRP A 106 2.19 -11.14 -4.05
N VAL A 107 1.95 -9.84 -3.82
CA VAL A 107 2.34 -9.14 -2.58
C VAL A 107 1.65 -9.78 -1.38
N MET A 108 0.32 -9.98 -1.46
CA MET A 108 -0.47 -10.59 -0.39
C MET A 108 0.05 -11.97 -0.02
N LYS A 109 0.35 -12.81 -1.02
CA LYS A 109 0.89 -14.15 -0.80
C LYS A 109 2.34 -14.15 -0.31
N THR A 110 3.17 -13.25 -0.82
CA THR A 110 4.59 -13.17 -0.44
C THR A 110 4.76 -12.70 0.99
N LEU A 111 3.82 -11.88 1.47
CA LEU A 111 3.84 -11.27 2.79
C LEU A 111 2.79 -11.86 3.72
N ASP A 112 2.28 -13.07 3.43
CA ASP A 112 1.15 -13.65 4.16
C ASP A 112 1.40 -13.73 5.67
N ASP A 113 2.59 -14.15 6.09
CA ASP A 113 2.97 -14.22 7.51
C ASP A 113 2.99 -12.82 8.16
N GLU A 114 3.58 -11.82 7.51
CA GLU A 114 3.68 -10.46 8.05
C GLU A 114 2.33 -9.74 8.05
N LEU A 115 1.49 -9.98 7.04
CA LEU A 115 0.14 -9.46 6.97
C LEU A 115 -0.77 -10.15 7.99
N SER A 116 -0.54 -11.43 8.27
CA SER A 116 -1.25 -12.16 9.33
C SER A 116 -0.88 -11.62 10.71
N ALA A 117 0.40 -11.36 10.96
CA ALA A 117 0.85 -10.70 12.19
C ALA A 117 0.22 -9.30 12.34
N PHE A 118 0.19 -8.52 11.26
CA PHE A 118 -0.45 -7.21 11.26
C PHE A 118 -1.96 -7.28 11.53
N ARG A 119 -2.68 -8.22 10.92
CA ARG A 119 -4.11 -8.47 11.20
C ARG A 119 -4.32 -8.80 12.68
N ALA A 120 -3.54 -9.72 13.23
CA ALA A 120 -3.62 -10.09 14.65
C ALA A 120 -3.33 -8.89 15.57
N TRP A 121 -2.41 -8.00 15.19
CA TRP A 121 -2.17 -6.76 15.93
C TRP A 121 -3.36 -5.79 15.85
N ARG A 122 -3.97 -5.64 14.66
CA ARG A 122 -5.17 -4.80 14.46
C ARG A 122 -6.33 -5.29 15.31
N ASP A 123 -6.61 -6.59 15.31
CA ASP A 123 -7.73 -7.19 16.04
C ASP A 123 -7.62 -7.02 17.56
N ARG A 124 -6.41 -6.76 18.07
CA ARG A 124 -6.15 -6.48 19.49
C ARG A 124 -6.32 -5.00 19.86
N GLN A 125 -6.42 -4.10 18.90
CA GLN A 125 -6.60 -2.68 19.16
C GLN A 125 -8.07 -2.37 19.46
N GLN A 126 -8.30 -1.36 20.30
CA GLN A 126 -9.65 -0.85 20.50
C GLN A 126 -10.18 -0.18 19.20
N PRO A 127 -11.48 -0.30 18.88
CA PRO A 127 -12.05 0.28 17.66
C PRO A 127 -11.78 1.78 17.51
N GLU A 128 -11.85 2.52 18.62
CA GLU A 128 -11.58 3.96 18.67
C GLU A 128 -10.12 4.27 18.30
N LYS A 129 -9.18 3.46 18.81
CA LYS A 129 -7.76 3.59 18.50
C LYS A 129 -7.50 3.27 17.02
N LEU A 130 -8.07 2.19 16.50
CA LEU A 130 -7.95 1.82 15.08
C LEU A 130 -8.49 2.93 14.17
N ALA A 131 -9.65 3.51 14.53
CA ALA A 131 -10.23 4.61 13.76
C ALA A 131 -9.27 5.80 13.66
N ILE A 132 -8.45 6.07 14.68
CA ILE A 132 -7.43 7.13 14.64
C ILE A 132 -6.23 6.71 13.78
N ILE A 133 -5.75 5.47 13.95
CA ILE A 133 -4.55 4.96 13.26
C ILE A 133 -4.79 4.87 11.75
N GLU A 134 -5.92 4.30 11.35
CA GLU A 134 -6.27 4.01 9.96
C GLU A 134 -6.91 5.19 9.23
N ARG A 135 -7.22 6.28 9.96
CA ARG A 135 -7.75 7.48 9.33
C ARG A 135 -6.71 8.10 8.42
N LEU A 136 -7.02 8.09 7.14
CA LEU A 136 -6.41 8.97 6.16
C LEU A 136 -7.10 10.34 6.27
N PRO A 137 -6.36 11.44 6.54
CA PRO A 137 -6.94 12.78 6.58
C PRO A 137 -7.34 13.25 5.16
N ASP A 138 -7.85 14.48 5.03
CA ASP A 138 -8.32 14.98 3.73
C ASP A 138 -7.16 15.41 2.82
N THR A 139 -6.00 15.75 3.41
CA THR A 139 -4.82 16.15 2.63
C THR A 139 -3.51 15.48 3.09
N PRO A 140 -2.54 15.26 2.18
CA PRO A 140 -1.21 14.72 2.51
C PRO A 140 -0.45 15.54 3.55
N GLU A 141 -0.65 16.86 3.60
CA GLU A 141 -0.02 17.78 4.54
C GLU A 141 -0.53 17.52 5.96
N GLN A 142 -1.83 17.32 6.14
CA GLN A 142 -2.42 17.00 7.44
C GLN A 142 -1.89 15.69 8.00
N LEU A 143 -1.65 14.68 7.14
CA LEU A 143 -1.03 13.43 7.57
C LEU A 143 0.42 13.65 8.02
N GLN A 144 1.18 14.47 7.29
CA GLN A 144 2.56 14.80 7.64
C GLN A 144 2.67 15.55 8.99
N LEU A 145 1.70 16.41 9.30
CA LEU A 145 1.61 17.09 10.61
C LEU A 145 1.35 16.13 11.76
N GLN A 146 0.69 15.00 11.50
CA GLN A 146 0.49 13.91 12.46
C GLN A 146 1.73 13.01 12.59
N GLY A 147 2.88 13.51 12.10
CA GLY A 147 4.25 12.99 12.16
C GLY A 147 4.51 12.01 13.27
N PRO A 148 5.29 10.93 13.07
CA PRO A 148 5.94 10.32 14.22
C PRO A 148 6.65 11.46 14.98
N LYS A 149 6.24 11.70 16.23
CA LYS A 149 6.84 12.75 17.06
C LYS A 149 8.34 12.52 17.04
N LYS A 150 9.10 13.47 16.49
CA LYS A 150 10.56 13.50 16.64
C LYS A 150 10.82 13.74 18.11
N ASN A 151 10.96 12.66 18.86
CA ASN A 151 11.57 12.67 20.18
C ASN A 151 13.07 12.43 20.00
#